data_AF-A0A2D3VUD7-F1
#
_entry.id   AF-A0A2D3VUD7-F1
#
_cell.length_a   1.000
_cell.length_b   1.000
_cell.length_c   1.000
_cell.angle_alpha   90.00
_cell.angle_beta   90.00
_cell.angle_gamma   90.00
#
_symmetry.space_group_name_H-M   'P 1'
#
loop_
_entity.id
_entity.type
_entity.pdbx_description
1 polymer ?
#
loop_
_entity_poly.entity_id
_entity_poly.type
_entity_poly.pdbx_seq_one_letter_code
_entity_poly.pdbx_strand_id
1 'polypeptide(L)'
;FNEGGCSGCHVIGKVSSGPDLTGVVQRHENAEKWVKDFIMNPEKMYADPYVKSMIDYFNLKMPNQHMSEKETKEIIEYLKWVDQNANLF
;
A
#
# COMPACT_ATOMS: atom_id res chain seq x y z
N PHE A 1 -9.94 -3.43 4.07
CA PHE A 1 -9.51 -2.87 2.77
C PHE A 1 -10.44 -1.76 2.29
N ASN A 2 -11.73 -2.04 2.03
CA ASN A 2 -12.68 -1.01 1.58
C ASN A 2 -12.93 0.07 2.64
N GLU A 3 -13.14 -0.33 3.90
CA GLU A 3 -13.39 0.59 5.02
C GLU A 3 -12.18 1.47 5.36
N GLY A 4 -10.96 0.98 5.07
CA GLY A 4 -9.72 1.75 5.23
C GLY A 4 -9.42 2.72 4.08
N GLY A 5 -10.36 2.92 3.15
CA GLY A 5 -10.21 3.83 2.02
C GLY A 5 -9.29 3.33 0.89
N CYS A 6 -8.63 2.18 1.05
CA CYS A 6 -7.64 1.68 0.09
C CYS A 6 -8.23 1.42 -1.31
N SER A 7 -9.47 0.94 -1.37
CA SER A 7 -10.16 0.63 -2.63
C SER A 7 -10.53 1.86 -3.45
N GLY A 8 -10.43 3.07 -2.89
CA GLY A 8 -10.63 4.31 -3.64
C GLY A 8 -9.55 4.55 -4.69
N CYS A 9 -8.34 4.01 -4.49
CA CYS A 9 -7.22 4.18 -5.42
C CYS A 9 -6.60 2.86 -5.88
N HIS A 10 -6.68 1.80 -5.08
CA HIS A 10 -6.00 0.54 -5.37
C HIS A 10 -6.98 -0.56 -5.77
N VAL A 11 -6.54 -1.41 -6.69
CA VAL A 11 -7.21 -2.65 -7.08
C VAL A 11 -6.18 -3.77 -6.93
N ILE A 12 -6.58 -4.88 -6.31
CA ILE A 12 -5.70 -6.05 -6.18
C ILE A 12 -5.57 -6.72 -7.54
N GLY A 13 -4.33 -6.97 -7.96
CA GLY A 13 -3.98 -7.63 -9.23
C GLY A 13 -4.02 -6.72 -10.44
N LYS A 14 -4.23 -5.41 -10.26
CA LYS A 14 -4.36 -4.46 -11.37
C LYS A 14 -3.93 -3.04 -10.99
N VAL A 15 -3.25 -2.37 -11.92
CA VAL A 15 -2.99 -0.93 -11.81
C VAL A 15 -4.28 -0.13 -11.99
N SER A 16 -4.51 0.85 -11.12
CA SER A 16 -5.64 1.79 -11.17
C SER A 16 -5.11 3.22 -11.08
N SER A 17 -5.74 4.11 -10.31
CA SER A 17 -5.17 5.42 -9.94
C SER A 17 -4.01 5.31 -8.95
N GLY A 18 -3.85 4.17 -8.29
CA GLY A 18 -2.65 3.77 -7.56
C GLY A 18 -2.05 2.45 -8.08
N PRO A 19 -0.85 2.10 -7.60
CA PRO A 19 -0.16 0.86 -7.98
C PRO A 19 -0.91 -0.39 -7.50
N ASP A 20 -0.67 -1.52 -8.18
CA ASP A 20 -1.08 -2.83 -7.70
C ASP A 20 -0.34 -3.19 -6.40
N LEU A 21 -1.12 -3.64 -5.42
CA LEU A 21 -0.67 -4.03 -4.09
C LEU A 21 -0.38 -5.53 -3.97
N THR A 22 -0.61 -6.33 -5.01
CA THR A 22 -0.17 -7.73 -5.01
C THR A 22 1.36 -7.82 -4.85
N GLY A 23 1.80 -8.69 -3.95
CA GLY A 23 3.20 -8.88 -3.57
C GLY A 23 3.78 -7.76 -2.71
N VAL A 24 3.00 -6.78 -2.27
CA VAL A 24 3.54 -5.57 -1.62
C VAL A 24 4.23 -5.86 -0.30
N VAL A 25 3.78 -6.87 0.46
CA VAL A 25 4.41 -7.27 1.72
C VAL A 25 5.61 -8.20 1.51
N GLN A 26 6.03 -8.42 0.27
CA GLN A 26 7.23 -9.19 -0.11
C GLN A 26 8.21 -8.38 -0.99
N ARG A 27 7.79 -7.20 -1.50
CA ARG A 27 8.52 -6.43 -2.52
C ARG A 27 9.77 -5.71 -2.00
N HIS A 28 9.79 -5.37 -0.70
CA HIS A 28 10.86 -4.58 -0.07
C HIS A 28 11.57 -5.37 1.04
N GLU A 29 12.81 -5.02 1.34
CA GLU A 29 13.45 -5.45 2.58
C GLU A 29 12.67 -4.91 3.77
N ASN A 30 12.31 -5.77 4.73
CA ASN A 30 11.39 -5.43 5.84
C ASN A 30 10.03 -4.87 5.36
N ALA A 31 9.49 -5.43 4.27
CA ALA A 31 8.27 -4.94 3.61
C ALA A 31 7.08 -4.71 4.56
N GLU A 32 6.84 -5.58 5.54
CA GLU A 32 5.76 -5.38 6.51
C GLU A 32 5.91 -4.05 7.27
N LYS A 33 7.11 -3.76 7.77
CA LYS A 33 7.41 -2.50 8.46
C LYS A 33 7.31 -1.33 7.49
N TRP A 34 7.84 -1.47 6.27
CA TRP A 34 7.79 -0.44 5.25
C TRP A 34 6.34 -0.06 4.90
N VAL A 35 5.48 -1.05 4.67
CA VAL A 35 4.05 -0.86 4.37
C VAL A 35 3.33 -0.22 5.57
N LYS A 36 3.62 -0.66 6.80
CA LYS A 36 3.08 -0.03 8.02
C LYS A 36 3.43 1.45 8.08
N ASP A 37 4.71 1.78 7.94
CA ASP A 37 5.21 3.16 8.02
C ASP A 37 4.62 4.03 6.91
N PHE A 38 4.47 3.46 5.70
CA PHE A 38 3.85 4.15 4.57
C PHE A 38 2.36 4.44 4.82
N ILE A 39 1.59 3.48 5.32
CA ILE A 39 0.16 3.68 5.61
C ILE A 39 -0.02 4.75 6.70
N MET A 40 0.79 4.69 7.76
CA MET A 40 0.65 5.60 8.90
C MET A 40 1.24 7.00 8.64
N ASN A 41 2.28 7.11 7.81
CA ASN A 41 3.02 8.36 7.56
C ASN A 41 3.50 8.47 6.10
N PRO A 42 2.60 8.49 5.10
CA PRO A 42 3.00 8.45 3.70
C PRO A 42 3.84 9.68 3.29
N GLU A 43 3.60 10.83 3.92
CA GLU A 43 4.30 12.08 3.62
C GLU A 43 5.81 12.02 3.87
N LYS A 44 6.23 11.26 4.89
CA LYS A 44 7.66 11.06 5.18
C LYS A 44 8.36 10.25 4.09
N MET A 45 7.59 9.49 3.32
CA MET A 45 8.11 8.60 2.28
C MET A 45 8.21 9.33 0.93
N TYR A 46 7.62 10.51 0.74
CA TYR A 46 7.59 11.19 -0.57
C TYR A 46 8.97 11.58 -1.13
N ALA A 47 9.96 11.75 -0.26
CA ALA A 47 11.33 12.08 -0.65
C ALA A 47 12.14 10.84 -1.08
N ASP A 48 11.66 9.64 -0.80
CA ASP A 48 12.30 8.41 -1.25
C ASP A 48 12.25 8.33 -2.79
N PRO A 49 13.37 8.06 -3.49
CA PRO A 49 13.40 8.06 -4.96
C PRO A 49 12.42 7.07 -5.61
N TYR A 50 12.20 5.90 -4.99
CA TYR A 50 11.24 4.92 -5.48
C TYR A 50 9.82 5.47 -5.35
N VAL A 51 9.47 6.02 -4.20
CA VAL A 51 8.14 6.62 -3.97
C VAL A 51 7.91 7.84 -4.86
N LYS A 52 8.94 8.68 -5.05
CA LYS A 52 8.86 9.83 -5.94
C LYS A 52 8.55 9.40 -7.37
N SER A 53 9.19 8.34 -7.86
CA SER A 53 8.92 7.80 -9.20
C SER A 53 7.45 7.34 -9.35
N MET A 54 6.88 6.76 -8.29
CA MET A 54 5.47 6.37 -8.27
C MET A 54 4.55 7.59 -8.26
N ILE A 55 4.86 8.60 -7.45
CA ILE A 55 4.09 9.86 -7.43
C ILE A 55 4.10 10.52 -8.80
N ASP A 56 5.26 10.59 -9.46
CA ASP A 56 5.38 11.18 -10.80
C ASP A 56 4.61 10.36 -11.85
N TYR A 57 4.64 9.02 -11.77
CA TYR A 57 3.92 8.13 -12.69
C TYR A 57 2.40 8.24 -12.54
N PHE A 58 1.88 8.21 -11.32
CA PHE A 58 0.44 8.30 -11.04
C PHE A 58 -0.07 9.75 -10.98
N ASN A 59 0.85 10.74 -10.98
CA ASN A 59 0.57 12.15 -10.74
C ASN A 59 -0.30 12.38 -9.48
N LEU A 60 -0.09 11.56 -8.45
CA LEU A 60 -0.90 11.53 -7.24
C LEU A 60 -0.06 11.13 -6.04
N LYS A 61 -0.31 11.76 -4.89
CA LYS A 61 0.26 11.39 -3.60
C LYS A 61 -0.79 10.68 -2.77
N MET A 62 -0.44 9.54 -2.17
CA MET A 62 -1.32 8.86 -1.21
C MET A 62 -1.45 9.73 0.06
N PRO A 63 -2.62 10.31 0.37
CA PRO A 63 -2.76 11.10 1.57
C PRO A 63 -2.77 10.21 2.82
N ASN A 64 -2.44 10.78 3.97
CA ASN A 64 -2.57 10.07 5.23
C ASN A 64 -4.05 9.74 5.49
N GLN A 65 -4.37 8.45 5.62
CA GLN A 65 -5.73 7.98 5.92
C GLN A 65 -6.06 8.07 7.41
N HIS A 66 -5.12 8.52 8.23
CA HIS A 66 -5.22 8.65 9.69
C HIS A 66 -5.63 7.35 10.39
N MET A 67 -5.20 6.22 9.83
CA MET A 67 -5.49 4.89 10.39
C MET A 67 -4.77 4.69 11.72
N SER A 68 -5.46 4.06 12.66
CA SER A 68 -4.87 3.57 13.89
C SER A 68 -3.88 2.43 13.62
N GLU A 69 -3.03 2.13 14.60
CA GLU A 69 -2.11 1.00 14.52
C GLU A 69 -2.85 -0.34 14.36
N LYS A 70 -4.03 -0.47 14.99
CA LYS A 70 -4.86 -1.67 14.88
C LYS A 70 -5.38 -1.85 13.46
N GLU A 71 -6.00 -0.81 12.89
CA GLU A 71 -6.52 -0.87 11.51
C GLU A 71 -5.40 -1.10 10.50
N THR A 72 -4.24 -0.46 10.71
CA THR A 72 -3.05 -0.67 9.87
C THR A 72 -2.60 -2.12 9.91
N LYS A 73 -2.57 -2.75 11.09
CA LYS A 73 -2.24 -4.17 11.24
C LYS A 73 -3.23 -5.05 10.48
N GLU A 74 -4.53 -4.77 10.58
CA GLU A 74 -5.57 -5.52 9.86
C GLU A 74 -5.43 -5.41 8.33
N ILE A 75 -5.05 -4.24 7.81
CA ILE A 75 -4.72 -4.07 6.38
C ILE A 75 -3.51 -4.90 5.98
N ILE A 76 -2.45 -4.90 6.77
CA ILE A 76 -1.25 -5.68 6.49
C ILE A 76 -1.56 -7.18 6.47
N GLU A 77 -2.37 -7.69 7.41
CA GLU A 77 -2.80 -9.09 7.42
C GLU A 77 -3.64 -9.43 6.18
N TYR A 78 -4.50 -8.52 5.74
CA TYR A 78 -5.21 -8.68 4.47
C TYR A 78 -4.25 -8.75 3.27
N LEU A 79 -3.24 -7.90 3.21
CA LEU A 79 -2.24 -7.91 2.12
C LEU A 79 -1.37 -9.18 2.15
N LYS A 80 -1.03 -9.71 3.34
CA LYS A 80 -0.39 -11.02 3.48
C LYS A 80 -1.27 -12.14 2.92
N TRP A 81 -2.56 -12.10 3.22
CA TRP A 81 -3.51 -13.07 2.67
C TRP A 81 -3.61 -12.94 1.14
N VAL A 82 -3.69 -11.73 0.60
CA VAL A 82 -3.65 -11.49 -0.85
C VAL A 82 -2.40 -12.12 -1.48
N ASP A 83 -1.22 -11.87 -0.92
CA ASP A 83 0.04 -12.38 -1.47
C ASP A 83 0.12 -13.91 -1.45
N GLN A 84 -0.42 -14.54 -0.40
CA GLN A 84 -0.50 -16.01 -0.30
C GLN A 84 -1.52 -16.63 -1.28
N ASN A 85 -2.51 -15.86 -1.72
CA ASN A 85 -3.61 -16.31 -2.56
C ASN A 85 -3.62 -15.63 -3.93
N ALA A 86 -2.50 -15.01 -4.33
CA ALA A 86 -2.41 -14.23 -5.56
C ALA A 86 -2.64 -15.07 -6.83
N ASN A 87 -2.46 -16.38 -6.74
CA ASN A 87 -2.77 -17.35 -7.80
C ASN A 87 -4.28 -17.64 -7.98
N LEU A 88 -5.15 -17.06 -7.14
CA LEU A 88 -6.60 -17.21 -7.22
C LEU A 88 -7.28 -16.10 -8.04
N PHE A 89 -6.51 -15.13 -8.55
CA PHE A 89 -7.01 -13.94 -9.24
C PHE A 89 -6.32 -13.73 -10.60
#